data_AF-A0A7L8UIN6-F1
#
_entry.id   AF-A0A7L8UIN6-F1
#
_cell.length_a   1.000
_cell.length_b   1.000
_cell.length_c   1.000
_cell.angle_alpha   90.00
_cell.angle_beta   90.00
_cell.angle_gamma   90.00
#
_symmetry.space_group_name_H-M   'P 1'
#
loop_
_entity.id
_entity.type
_entity.pdbx_description
1 polymer ?
#
loop_
_entity_poly.entity_id
_entity_poly.type
_entity_poly.pdbx_seq_one_letter_code
_entity_poly.pdbx_strand_id
1 'polypeptide(L)'
;MDLKLDLKIALKYSLFVLLYCILDKLHIHFTLEKDYYPSSGTFYFLVILFPYFFAAIILLSFLEYIKYRKNYIDLIIISFSILFLSSLSNYIVNFSFFKLFYEDIQLPHEEGILGLLNRPSVLMRPQFNFLYTEFVFPFQYLKDAIISGYIYLIIGVMQTRLFILLILLYHFNLFFLFKKYEENKWYSLVPVLNKLILIRIAGKPVFWIVLIYVPFLSYFLMYSINKEIAEENGFDSKLALGMTFLPSVFYGKVSFAEDVNSETKLENVLS
;
A
#
# COMPACT_ATOMS: atom_id res chain seq x y z
N MET A 1 -20.91 2.72 -8.60
CA MET A 1 -19.57 2.73 -9.21
C MET A 1 -19.61 3.68 -10.40
N ASP A 2 -18.72 4.67 -10.45
CA ASP A 2 -18.58 5.61 -11.59
C ASP A 2 -17.15 5.53 -12.07
N LEU A 3 -16.93 4.55 -12.94
CA LEU A 3 -15.61 4.22 -13.43
C LEU A 3 -14.92 5.41 -14.11
N LYS A 4 -15.69 6.35 -14.66
CA LYS A 4 -15.16 7.54 -15.33
C LYS A 4 -14.51 8.50 -14.31
N LEU A 5 -15.16 8.72 -13.17
CA LEU A 5 -14.60 9.52 -12.09
C LEU A 5 -13.36 8.84 -11.49
N ASP A 6 -13.48 7.54 -11.20
CA ASP A 6 -12.42 6.75 -10.56
C ASP A 6 -11.14 6.74 -11.41
N LEU A 7 -11.27 6.47 -12.71
CA LEU A 7 -10.15 6.50 -13.66
C LEU A 7 -9.58 7.91 -13.83
N LYS A 8 -10.40 8.95 -13.84
CA LYS A 8 -9.93 10.35 -13.95
C LYS A 8 -9.03 10.72 -12.77
N ILE A 9 -9.43 10.36 -11.55
CA ILE A 9 -8.62 10.60 -10.35
C ILE A 9 -7.33 9.78 -10.41
N ALA A 10 -7.42 8.49 -10.71
CA ALA A 10 -6.24 7.62 -10.81
C ALA A 10 -5.23 8.14 -11.85
N LEU A 11 -5.69 8.52 -13.05
CA LEU A 11 -4.86 9.11 -14.09
C LEU A 11 -4.17 10.39 -13.62
N LYS A 12 -4.93 11.35 -13.09
CA LYS A 12 -4.40 12.62 -12.58
C LYS A 12 -3.25 12.41 -11.60
N TYR A 13 -3.42 11.51 -10.64
CA TYR A 13 -2.42 11.24 -9.62
C TYR A 13 -1.24 10.41 -10.12
N SER A 14 -1.47 9.48 -11.05
CA SER A 14 -0.40 8.71 -11.70
C SER A 14 0.56 9.56 -12.54
N LEU A 15 0.10 10.70 -13.08
CA LEU A 15 0.97 11.62 -13.83
C LEU A 15 2.10 12.22 -12.96
N PHE A 16 1.82 12.47 -11.67
CA PHE A 16 2.85 12.90 -10.73
C PHE A 16 3.87 11.78 -10.47
N VAL A 17 3.43 10.52 -10.46
CA VAL A 17 4.33 9.36 -10.35
C VAL A 17 5.18 9.20 -11.60
N LEU A 18 4.60 9.40 -12.79
CA LEU A 18 5.37 9.41 -14.04
C LEU A 18 6.47 10.48 -14.01
N LEU A 19 6.15 11.70 -13.58
CA LEU A 19 7.14 12.78 -13.43
C LEU A 19 8.25 12.37 -12.45
N TYR A 20 7.90 11.76 -11.32
CA TYR A 20 8.88 11.24 -10.38
C TYR A 20 9.79 10.20 -11.02
N CYS A 21 9.24 9.22 -11.75
CA CYS A 21 10.02 8.19 -12.44
C CYS A 21 11.02 8.80 -13.44
N ILE A 22 10.62 9.85 -14.16
CA ILE A 22 11.52 10.57 -15.09
C ILE A 22 12.66 11.24 -14.31
N LEU A 23 12.35 11.95 -13.23
CA LEU A 23 13.35 12.62 -12.40
C LEU A 23 14.33 11.63 -11.75
N ASP A 24 13.82 10.51 -11.25
CA ASP A 24 14.63 9.42 -10.71
C ASP A 24 15.60 8.87 -11.76
N LYS A 25 15.13 8.61 -12.98
CA LYS A 25 15.98 8.08 -14.05
C LYS A 25 16.98 9.08 -14.58
N LEU A 26 16.62 10.35 -14.68
CA LEU A 26 17.57 11.44 -14.98
C LEU A 26 18.66 11.53 -13.91
N HIS A 27 18.27 11.53 -12.64
CA HIS A 27 19.20 11.59 -11.53
C HIS A 27 20.17 10.40 -11.56
N ILE A 28 19.68 9.17 -11.76
CA ILE A 28 20.53 7.99 -11.92
C ILE A 28 21.50 8.19 -13.09
N HIS A 29 21.01 8.57 -14.26
CA HIS A 29 21.84 8.78 -15.45
C HIS A 29 22.98 9.78 -15.22
N PHE A 30 22.71 10.91 -14.57
CA PHE A 30 23.73 11.94 -14.29
C PHE A 30 24.67 11.59 -13.13
N THR A 31 24.36 10.57 -12.34
CA THR A 31 25.16 10.14 -11.18
C THR A 31 25.88 8.82 -11.41
N LEU A 32 25.82 8.29 -12.64
CA LEU A 32 26.59 7.11 -13.03
C LEU A 32 28.09 7.43 -13.03
N GLU A 33 28.85 6.48 -12.50
CA GLU A 33 30.30 6.43 -12.63
C GLU A 33 30.68 5.97 -14.05
N LYS A 34 31.97 6.03 -14.39
CA LYS A 34 32.47 5.73 -15.75
C LYS A 34 32.21 4.29 -16.19
N ASP A 35 32.06 3.39 -15.23
CA ASP A 35 31.74 1.97 -15.39
C ASP A 35 30.23 1.68 -15.36
N TYR A 36 29.39 2.73 -15.40
CA TYR A 36 27.93 2.66 -15.38
C TYR A 36 27.35 2.09 -14.08
N TYR A 37 28.14 2.05 -13.01
CA TYR A 37 27.63 1.82 -11.67
C TYR A 37 27.11 3.13 -11.07
N PRO A 38 25.97 3.11 -10.36
CA PRO A 38 25.48 4.30 -9.71
C PRO A 38 26.37 4.66 -8.52
N SER A 39 26.75 5.94 -8.41
CA SER A 39 27.54 6.40 -7.27
C SER A 39 26.79 6.21 -5.95
N SER A 40 27.45 5.54 -5.00
CA SER A 40 26.82 4.97 -3.81
C SER A 40 26.05 5.99 -2.95
N GLY A 41 26.50 7.23 -2.84
CA GLY A 41 25.86 8.23 -1.97
C GLY A 41 24.59 8.88 -2.54
N THR A 42 24.56 9.16 -3.84
CA THR A 42 23.44 9.86 -4.50
C THR A 42 22.33 8.87 -4.89
N PHE A 43 22.70 7.64 -5.28
CA PHE A 43 21.75 6.62 -5.75
C PHE A 43 20.61 6.35 -4.77
N TYR A 44 20.90 6.26 -3.47
CA TYR A 44 19.88 5.90 -2.48
C TYR A 44 18.92 7.05 -2.16
N PHE A 45 19.24 8.31 -2.49
CA PHE A 45 18.45 9.46 -2.02
C PHE A 45 17.01 9.46 -2.57
N LEU A 46 16.84 9.40 -3.90
CA LEU A 46 15.51 9.36 -4.50
C LEU A 46 14.80 8.03 -4.21
N VAL A 47 15.51 6.91 -4.26
CA VAL A 47 14.93 5.60 -3.90
C VAL A 47 14.30 5.61 -2.50
N ILE A 48 14.94 6.23 -1.52
CA ILE A 48 14.42 6.37 -0.15
C ILE A 48 13.20 7.31 -0.09
N LEU A 49 13.15 8.36 -0.91
CA LEU A 49 12.06 9.32 -0.90
C LEU A 49 10.79 8.81 -1.61
N PHE A 50 10.93 7.91 -2.59
CA PHE A 50 9.83 7.42 -3.40
C PHE A 50 8.66 6.83 -2.59
N PRO A 51 8.88 5.97 -1.58
CA PRO A 51 7.82 5.47 -0.70
C PRO A 51 6.92 6.56 -0.10
N TYR A 52 7.52 7.63 0.42
CA TYR A 52 6.80 8.72 1.05
C TYR A 52 6.02 9.54 0.02
N PHE A 53 6.63 9.78 -1.14
CA PHE A 53 5.96 10.43 -2.25
C PHE A 53 4.75 9.62 -2.73
N PHE A 54 4.92 8.32 -2.95
CA PHE A 54 3.83 7.42 -3.36
C PHE A 54 2.71 7.40 -2.31
N ALA A 55 3.06 7.35 -1.03
CA ALA A 55 2.09 7.41 0.06
C ALA A 55 1.26 8.71 0.03
N ALA A 56 1.91 9.86 -0.19
CA ALA A 56 1.25 11.14 -0.32
C ALA A 56 0.29 11.17 -1.52
N ILE A 57 0.69 10.62 -2.67
CA ILE A 57 -0.16 10.52 -3.87
C ILE A 57 -1.42 9.70 -3.60
N ILE A 58 -1.29 8.54 -2.95
CA ILE A 58 -2.45 7.71 -2.58
C ILE A 58 -3.37 8.47 -1.63
N LEU A 59 -2.83 9.08 -0.56
CA LEU A 59 -3.63 9.84 0.41
C LEU A 59 -4.38 11.00 -0.26
N LEU A 60 -3.69 11.78 -1.10
CA LEU A 60 -4.30 12.88 -1.84
C LEU A 60 -5.41 12.39 -2.76
N SER A 61 -5.23 11.25 -3.43
CA SER A 61 -6.26 10.63 -4.26
C SER A 61 -7.52 10.27 -3.46
N PHE A 62 -7.36 9.77 -2.23
CA PHE A 62 -8.48 9.45 -1.36
C PHE A 62 -9.21 10.71 -0.88
N LEU A 63 -8.45 11.74 -0.49
CA LEU A 63 -9.01 13.02 -0.06
C LEU A 63 -9.75 13.74 -1.20
N GLU A 64 -9.29 13.62 -2.45
CA GLU A 64 -10.02 14.14 -3.61
C GLU A 64 -11.29 13.32 -3.86
N TYR A 65 -11.20 11.99 -3.87
CA TYR A 65 -12.35 11.13 -4.11
C TYR A 65 -13.49 11.36 -3.10
N ILE A 66 -13.16 11.46 -1.80
CA ILE A 66 -14.16 11.63 -0.73
C ILE A 66 -14.97 12.93 -0.85
N LYS A 67 -14.46 13.95 -1.55
CA LYS A 67 -15.23 15.17 -1.84
C LYS A 67 -16.41 14.92 -2.75
N TYR A 68 -16.32 13.89 -3.60
CA TYR A 68 -17.36 13.54 -4.57
C TYR A 68 -18.30 12.46 -4.03
N ARG A 69 -17.74 11.36 -3.51
CA ARG A 69 -18.51 10.20 -3.01
C ARG A 69 -17.79 9.47 -1.90
N LYS A 70 -18.54 8.66 -1.13
CA LYS A 70 -18.03 7.86 -0.02
C LYS A 70 -18.28 6.36 -0.26
N ASN A 71 -17.73 5.81 -1.35
CA ASN A 71 -17.78 4.36 -1.60
C ASN A 71 -16.38 3.74 -1.48
N TYR A 72 -16.24 2.71 -0.64
CA TYR A 72 -14.95 2.06 -0.40
C TYR A 72 -14.46 1.20 -1.59
N ILE A 73 -15.36 0.64 -2.41
CA ILE A 73 -14.98 -0.15 -3.58
C ILE A 73 -14.25 0.74 -4.59
N ASP A 74 -14.79 1.93 -4.83
CA ASP A 74 -14.19 2.92 -5.71
C ASP A 74 -12.77 3.33 -5.19
N LEU A 75 -12.57 3.46 -3.86
CA LEU A 75 -11.24 3.71 -3.27
C LEU A 75 -10.24 2.58 -3.57
N ILE A 76 -10.67 1.32 -3.49
CA ILE A 76 -9.83 0.16 -3.85
C ILE A 76 -9.48 0.23 -5.34
N ILE A 77 -10.47 0.48 -6.21
CA ILE A 77 -10.27 0.60 -7.66
C ILE A 77 -9.25 1.71 -7.98
N ILE A 78 -9.40 2.89 -7.38
CA ILE A 78 -8.47 4.01 -7.54
C ILE A 78 -7.06 3.61 -7.09
N SER A 79 -6.94 2.98 -5.91
CA SER A 79 -5.65 2.54 -5.35
C SER A 79 -4.91 1.58 -6.29
N PHE A 80 -5.60 0.53 -6.74
CA PHE A 80 -5.03 -0.47 -7.63
C PHE A 80 -4.73 0.11 -9.02
N SER A 81 -5.56 1.04 -9.52
CA SER A 81 -5.31 1.73 -10.78
C SER A 81 -4.04 2.59 -10.70
N ILE A 82 -3.86 3.35 -9.62
CA ILE A 82 -2.64 4.13 -9.38
C ILE A 82 -1.42 3.21 -9.26
N LEU A 83 -1.53 2.10 -8.53
CA LEU A 83 -0.46 1.11 -8.40
C LEU A 83 -0.01 0.56 -9.76
N PHE A 84 -0.97 0.14 -10.59
CA PHE A 84 -0.71 -0.37 -11.94
C PHE A 84 -0.09 0.69 -12.85
N LEU A 85 -0.68 1.89 -12.90
CA LEU A 85 -0.18 3.00 -13.72
C LEU A 85 1.22 3.44 -13.27
N SER A 86 1.53 3.36 -11.98
CA SER A 86 2.87 3.66 -11.44
C SER A 86 3.91 2.64 -11.93
N SER A 87 3.55 1.35 -11.87
CA SER A 87 4.38 0.26 -12.40
C SER A 87 4.62 0.39 -13.91
N LEU A 88 3.57 0.71 -14.67
CA LEU A 88 3.64 0.96 -16.10
C LEU A 88 4.53 2.18 -16.41
N SER A 89 4.34 3.27 -15.67
CA SER A 89 5.14 4.50 -15.81
C SER A 89 6.61 4.22 -15.59
N ASN A 90 6.95 3.51 -14.50
CA ASN A 90 8.33 3.11 -14.21
C ASN A 90 8.91 2.29 -15.36
N TYR A 91 8.19 1.30 -15.89
CA TYR A 91 8.65 0.49 -17.02
C TYR A 91 8.90 1.33 -18.29
N ILE A 92 7.94 2.19 -18.67
CA ILE A 92 8.06 3.04 -19.87
C ILE A 92 9.29 3.93 -19.78
N VAL A 93 9.51 4.57 -18.63
CA VAL A 93 10.67 5.45 -18.43
C VAL A 93 11.96 4.64 -18.49
N ASN A 94 12.08 3.52 -17.76
CA ASN A 94 13.26 2.66 -17.81
C ASN A 94 13.57 2.19 -19.23
N PHE A 95 12.55 1.72 -19.95
CA PHE A 95 12.71 1.24 -21.32
C PHE A 95 13.16 2.36 -22.28
N SER A 96 12.59 3.56 -22.12
CA SER A 96 12.97 4.73 -22.93
C SER A 96 14.42 5.13 -22.69
N PHE A 97 14.87 5.18 -21.43
CA PHE A 97 16.28 5.48 -21.11
C PHE A 97 17.23 4.41 -21.65
N PHE A 98 16.88 3.13 -21.49
CA PHE A 98 17.65 2.03 -22.07
C PHE A 98 17.82 2.20 -23.58
N LYS A 99 16.71 2.41 -24.30
CA LYS A 99 16.69 2.62 -25.76
C LYS A 99 17.54 3.81 -26.19
N LEU A 100 17.45 4.93 -25.46
CA LEU A 100 18.08 6.19 -25.85
C LEU A 100 19.57 6.27 -25.50
N PHE A 101 19.99 5.66 -24.40
CA PHE A 101 21.31 5.90 -23.83
C PHE A 101 22.17 4.65 -23.63
N TYR A 102 21.56 3.46 -23.54
CA TYR A 102 22.26 2.26 -23.06
C TYR A 102 22.22 1.06 -24.02
N GLU A 103 21.31 1.03 -25.01
CA GLU A 103 21.12 -0.10 -25.94
C GLU A 103 22.40 -0.44 -26.73
N ASP A 104 23.17 0.58 -27.13
CA ASP A 104 24.39 0.43 -27.94
C ASP A 104 25.68 0.23 -27.13
N ILE A 105 25.60 0.27 -25.79
CA ILE A 105 26.77 0.13 -24.93
C ILE A 105 27.16 -1.34 -24.82
N GLN A 106 28.41 -1.66 -25.15
CA GLN A 106 28.93 -3.01 -24.99
C GLN A 106 29.00 -3.38 -23.51
N LEU A 107 28.34 -4.49 -23.16
CA LEU A 107 28.38 -5.03 -21.80
C LEU A 107 29.83 -5.40 -21.44
N PRO A 108 30.33 -4.99 -20.25
CA PRO A 108 31.68 -5.35 -19.83
C PRO A 108 31.86 -6.87 -19.90
N HIS A 109 32.89 -7.30 -20.63
CA HIS A 109 33.23 -8.70 -20.91
C HIS A 109 33.99 -9.32 -19.73
N GLU A 110 33.43 -9.27 -18.53
CA GLU A 110 33.92 -10.17 -17.50
C GLU A 110 33.53 -11.60 -17.91
N GLU A 111 34.52 -12.48 -18.05
CA GLU A 111 34.30 -13.88 -18.45
C GLU A 111 33.71 -14.70 -17.30
N GLY A 112 32.79 -15.62 -17.63
CA GLY A 112 32.21 -16.56 -16.67
C GLY A 112 31.02 -16.04 -15.86
N ILE A 113 30.68 -16.77 -14.78
CA ILE A 113 29.48 -16.52 -13.96
C ILE A 113 29.59 -15.19 -13.19
N LEU A 114 30.80 -14.84 -12.73
CA LEU A 114 31.05 -13.60 -12.01
C LEU A 114 30.73 -12.38 -12.87
N GLY A 115 31.10 -12.40 -14.15
CA GLY A 115 30.76 -11.35 -15.10
C GLY A 115 29.29 -11.28 -15.54
N LEU A 116 28.50 -12.32 -15.26
CA LEU A 116 27.04 -12.25 -15.37
C LEU A 116 26.42 -11.60 -14.13
N LEU A 117 27.00 -11.85 -12.95
CA LEU A 117 26.53 -11.32 -11.67
C LEU A 117 26.92 -9.84 -11.47
N ASN A 118 28.05 -9.42 -12.04
CA ASN A 118 28.61 -8.08 -11.92
C ASN A 118 28.24 -7.17 -13.12
N ARG A 119 27.00 -7.26 -13.61
CA ARG A 119 26.52 -6.40 -14.71
C ARG A 119 25.76 -5.20 -14.16
N PRO A 120 26.08 -3.97 -14.61
CA PRO A 120 25.32 -2.79 -14.21
C PRO A 120 23.85 -2.93 -14.61
N SER A 121 22.95 -2.73 -13.65
CA SER A 121 21.51 -2.91 -13.87
C SER A 121 20.93 -1.96 -14.92
N VAL A 122 21.54 -0.79 -15.11
CA VAL A 122 21.14 0.20 -16.12
C VAL A 122 21.38 -0.27 -17.57
N LEU A 123 22.32 -1.20 -17.77
CA LEU A 123 22.61 -1.81 -19.07
C LEU A 123 21.75 -3.06 -19.35
N MET A 124 20.96 -3.50 -18.37
CA MET A 124 20.05 -4.62 -18.57
C MET A 124 18.75 -4.15 -19.20
N ARG A 125 18.29 -4.88 -20.22
CA ARG A 125 17.02 -4.58 -20.89
C ARG A 125 15.86 -4.66 -19.88
N PRO A 126 15.10 -3.58 -19.66
CA PRO A 126 13.97 -3.58 -18.74
C PRO A 126 12.85 -4.52 -19.21
N GLN A 127 12.19 -5.18 -18.26
CA GLN A 127 11.03 -6.04 -18.52
C GLN A 127 9.82 -5.56 -17.73
N PHE A 128 8.63 -5.59 -18.35
CA PHE A 128 7.39 -5.31 -17.64
C PHE A 128 6.84 -6.59 -17.02
N ASN A 129 6.85 -6.65 -15.69
CA ASN A 129 6.19 -7.72 -14.95
C ASN A 129 5.52 -7.16 -13.70
N PHE A 130 4.28 -6.70 -13.86
CA PHE A 130 3.48 -6.10 -12.78
C PHE A 130 3.28 -7.06 -11.60
N LEU A 131 2.87 -8.30 -11.89
CA LEU A 131 2.60 -9.29 -10.84
C LEU A 131 3.85 -9.63 -10.04
N TYR A 132 4.99 -9.79 -10.73
CA TYR A 132 6.25 -10.03 -10.04
C TYR A 132 6.63 -8.82 -9.18
N THR A 133 6.64 -7.62 -9.77
CA THR A 133 7.12 -6.41 -9.10
C THR A 133 6.30 -6.03 -7.86
N GLU A 134 4.98 -6.10 -7.96
CA GLU A 134 4.10 -5.65 -6.88
C GLU A 134 3.76 -6.75 -5.88
N PHE A 135 3.62 -8.01 -6.33
CA PHE A 135 3.14 -9.09 -5.47
C PHE A 135 4.22 -10.09 -5.11
N VAL A 136 5.00 -10.60 -6.07
CA VAL A 136 5.99 -11.67 -5.77
C VAL A 136 7.21 -11.11 -5.05
N PHE A 137 7.70 -9.96 -5.50
CA PHE A 137 8.93 -9.34 -5.03
C PHE A 137 8.94 -9.02 -3.52
N PRO A 138 7.86 -8.47 -2.91
CA PRO A 138 7.80 -8.32 -1.45
C PRO A 138 7.95 -9.65 -0.68
N PHE A 139 7.34 -10.73 -1.15
CA PHE A 139 7.47 -12.05 -0.50
C PHE A 139 8.86 -12.64 -0.68
N GLN A 140 9.50 -12.39 -1.83
CA GLN A 140 10.88 -12.79 -2.05
C GLN A 140 11.83 -12.06 -1.08
N TYR A 141 11.69 -10.75 -0.92
CA TYR A 141 12.47 -9.98 0.06
C TYR A 141 12.27 -10.50 1.48
N LEU A 142 11.02 -10.82 1.85
CA LEU A 142 10.73 -11.41 3.15
C LEU A 142 11.40 -12.77 3.33
N LYS A 143 11.33 -13.64 2.31
CA LYS A 143 11.99 -14.95 2.31
C LYS A 143 13.51 -14.79 2.44
N ASP A 144 14.10 -13.91 1.66
CA ASP A 144 15.55 -13.67 1.64
C ASP A 144 16.02 -13.07 2.97
N ALA A 145 15.23 -12.19 3.60
CA ALA A 145 15.49 -11.67 4.94
C ALA A 145 15.53 -12.78 6.01
N ILE A 146 14.58 -13.73 5.95
CA ILE A 146 14.51 -14.85 6.89
C ILE A 146 15.70 -15.80 6.70
N ILE A 147 16.07 -16.10 5.45
CA ILE A 147 17.17 -17.02 5.13
C ILE A 147 18.54 -16.42 5.48
N SER A 148 18.75 -15.16 5.11
CA SER A 148 20.05 -14.49 5.28
C SER A 148 20.26 -13.89 6.67
N GLY A 149 19.19 -13.65 7.43
CA GLY A 149 19.23 -12.92 8.70
C GLY A 149 19.45 -11.41 8.56
N TYR A 150 19.47 -10.89 7.32
CA TYR A 150 19.71 -9.48 7.07
C TYR A 150 18.47 -8.62 7.30
N ILE A 151 18.46 -7.92 8.43
CA ILE A 151 17.34 -7.07 8.86
C ILE A 151 17.03 -5.94 7.86
N TYR A 152 18.02 -5.43 7.13
CA TYR A 152 17.79 -4.35 6.15
C TYR A 152 16.86 -4.77 5.00
N LEU A 153 16.76 -6.07 4.68
CA LEU A 153 15.83 -6.57 3.68
C LEU A 153 14.36 -6.40 4.11
N ILE A 154 14.09 -6.40 5.43
CA ILE A 154 12.77 -6.11 5.98
C ILE A 154 12.36 -4.65 5.69
N ILE A 155 13.32 -3.72 5.76
CA ILE A 155 13.09 -2.32 5.38
C ILE A 155 12.71 -2.24 3.90
N GLY A 156 13.33 -3.08 3.04
CA GLY A 156 12.97 -3.20 1.64
C GLY A 156 11.50 -3.59 1.43
N VAL A 157 10.98 -4.55 2.19
CA VAL A 157 9.55 -4.93 2.16
C VAL A 157 8.66 -3.74 2.53
N MET A 158 9.03 -2.98 3.56
CA MET A 158 8.28 -1.80 4.03
C MET A 158 8.23 -0.67 3.00
N GLN A 159 9.20 -0.60 2.09
CA GLN A 159 9.29 0.40 1.03
C GLN A 159 8.53 0.01 -0.25
N THR A 160 8.00 -1.21 -0.34
CA THR A 160 7.24 -1.64 -1.52
C THR A 160 5.91 -0.90 -1.64
N ARG A 161 5.51 -0.55 -2.87
CA ARG A 161 4.28 0.21 -3.13
C ARG A 161 3.02 -0.51 -2.63
N LEU A 162 2.95 -1.83 -2.83
CA LEU A 162 1.83 -2.64 -2.35
C LEU A 162 1.69 -2.57 -0.82
N PHE A 163 2.80 -2.68 -0.08
CA PHE A 163 2.77 -2.61 1.38
C PHE A 163 2.29 -1.24 1.88
N ILE A 164 2.81 -0.16 1.27
CA ILE A 164 2.39 1.22 1.58
C ILE A 164 0.89 1.39 1.31
N LEU A 165 0.39 0.91 0.18
CA LEU A 165 -1.01 0.99 -0.20
C LEU A 165 -1.91 0.25 0.79
N LEU A 166 -1.53 -0.96 1.21
CA LEU A 166 -2.29 -1.75 2.20
C LEU A 166 -2.30 -1.07 3.57
N ILE A 167 -1.19 -0.48 4.00
CA ILE A 167 -1.12 0.30 5.25
C ILE A 167 -2.04 1.52 5.16
N LEU A 168 -1.96 2.30 4.09
CA LEU A 168 -2.79 3.49 3.95
C LEU A 168 -4.27 3.16 3.92
N LEU A 169 -4.68 2.14 3.17
CA LEU A 169 -6.07 1.67 3.17
C LEU A 169 -6.54 1.26 4.56
N TYR A 170 -5.72 0.50 5.32
CA TYR A 170 -6.08 0.09 6.67
C TYR A 170 -6.35 1.28 7.59
N HIS A 171 -5.39 2.20 7.67
CA HIS A 171 -5.48 3.36 8.56
C HIS A 171 -6.59 4.32 8.13
N PHE A 172 -6.76 4.51 6.82
CA PHE A 172 -7.82 5.34 6.28
C PHE A 172 -9.20 4.76 6.59
N ASN A 173 -9.39 3.45 6.44
CA ASN A 173 -10.64 2.79 6.81
C ASN A 173 -10.92 2.95 8.31
N LEU A 174 -9.94 2.68 9.18
CA LEU A 174 -10.10 2.88 10.62
C LEU A 174 -10.41 4.33 11.01
N PHE A 175 -9.83 5.31 10.31
CA PHE A 175 -10.12 6.72 10.54
C PHE A 175 -11.61 7.02 10.34
N PHE A 176 -12.23 6.44 9.31
CA PHE A 176 -13.67 6.57 9.06
C PHE A 176 -14.52 5.72 10.01
N LEU A 177 -14.06 4.52 10.37
CA LEU A 177 -14.71 3.69 11.39
C LEU A 177 -14.77 4.43 12.73
N PHE A 178 -13.67 4.99 13.20
CA PHE A 178 -13.64 5.69 14.50
C PHE A 178 -14.50 6.94 14.46
N LYS A 179 -14.55 7.63 13.32
CA LYS A 179 -15.48 8.74 13.11
C LYS A 179 -16.94 8.29 13.20
N LYS A 180 -17.27 7.10 12.67
CA LYS A 180 -18.63 6.51 12.73
C LYS A 180 -19.07 6.23 14.16
N TYR A 181 -18.15 5.76 15.01
CA TYR A 181 -18.38 5.48 16.43
C TYR A 181 -18.11 6.67 17.36
N GLU A 182 -18.02 7.90 16.83
CA GLU A 182 -17.76 9.13 17.60
C GLU A 182 -16.48 9.12 18.45
N GLU A 183 -15.52 8.27 18.10
CA GLU A 183 -14.21 8.15 18.73
C GLU A 183 -13.20 9.11 18.07
N ASN A 184 -12.07 9.35 18.75
CA ASN A 184 -11.01 10.18 18.18
C ASN A 184 -10.37 9.49 16.95
N LYS A 185 -10.75 9.94 15.75
CA LYS A 185 -10.29 9.44 14.45
C LYS A 185 -8.77 9.35 14.29
N TRP A 186 -8.00 10.22 14.96
CA TRP A 186 -6.54 10.23 14.86
C TRP A 186 -5.89 9.05 15.57
N TYR A 187 -6.60 8.40 16.49
CA TYR A 187 -6.13 7.18 17.13
C TYR A 187 -5.97 6.02 16.15
N SER A 188 -6.58 6.09 14.95
CA SER A 188 -6.38 5.11 13.88
C SER A 188 -4.91 4.96 13.47
N LEU A 189 -4.13 6.05 13.49
CA LEU A 189 -2.74 6.13 13.05
C LEU A 189 -1.73 5.52 14.04
N VAL A 190 -2.13 5.37 15.30
CA VAL A 190 -1.23 4.89 16.37
C VAL A 190 -1.53 3.41 16.63
N PRO A 191 -0.60 2.47 16.39
CA PRO A 191 -0.87 1.03 16.47
C PRO A 191 -1.45 0.52 17.80
N VAL A 192 -1.07 1.13 18.92
CA VAL A 192 -1.61 0.73 20.24
C VAL A 192 -3.00 1.31 20.46
N LEU A 193 -3.19 2.59 20.13
CA LEU A 193 -4.48 3.26 20.33
C LEU A 193 -5.53 2.71 19.37
N ASN A 194 -5.17 2.37 18.13
CA ASN A 194 -6.14 1.81 17.19
C ASN A 194 -6.72 0.48 17.67
N LYS A 195 -5.91 -0.40 18.27
CA LYS A 195 -6.41 -1.66 18.86
C LYS A 195 -7.26 -1.41 20.10
N LEU A 196 -6.85 -0.49 20.95
CA LEU A 196 -7.60 -0.12 22.15
C LEU A 196 -9.00 0.39 21.82
N ILE A 197 -9.11 1.25 20.81
CA ILE A 197 -10.39 1.78 20.35
C ILE A 197 -11.24 0.67 19.69
N LEU A 198 -10.66 -0.21 18.88
CA LEU A 198 -11.38 -1.36 18.33
C LEU A 198 -11.95 -2.27 19.43
N ILE A 199 -11.18 -2.54 20.50
CA ILE A 199 -11.65 -3.29 21.68
C ILE A 199 -12.86 -2.60 22.31
N ARG A 200 -12.78 -1.28 22.51
CA ARG A 200 -13.84 -0.49 23.13
C ARG A 200 -15.10 -0.47 22.28
N ILE A 201 -14.95 -0.24 20.97
CA ILE A 201 -16.05 -0.28 20.01
C ILE A 201 -16.77 -1.63 20.09
N ALA A 202 -16.02 -2.74 20.11
CA ALA A 202 -16.58 -4.09 20.20
C ALA A 202 -17.06 -4.50 21.61
N GLY A 203 -17.07 -3.58 22.60
CA GLY A 203 -17.47 -3.88 23.96
C GLY A 203 -16.63 -4.95 24.68
N LYS A 204 -15.39 -5.18 24.23
CA LYS A 204 -14.49 -6.20 24.81
C LYS A 204 -13.68 -5.63 25.98
N PRO A 205 -13.22 -6.46 26.93
CA PRO A 205 -12.51 -5.95 28.10
C PRO A 205 -11.11 -5.44 27.74
N VAL A 206 -10.72 -4.32 28.34
CA VAL A 206 -9.50 -3.57 27.99
C VAL A 206 -8.21 -4.41 28.09
N PHE A 207 -8.14 -5.38 29.00
CA PHE A 207 -6.96 -6.26 29.15
C PHE A 207 -6.64 -7.09 27.89
N TRP A 208 -7.60 -7.24 26.96
CA TRP A 208 -7.35 -7.88 25.66
C TRP A 208 -6.27 -7.16 24.86
N ILE A 209 -5.98 -5.88 25.14
CA ILE A 209 -4.90 -5.14 24.48
C ILE A 209 -3.56 -5.86 24.60
N VAL A 210 -3.26 -6.46 25.77
CA VAL A 210 -2.01 -7.21 26.00
C VAL A 210 -2.02 -8.51 25.21
N LEU A 211 -3.18 -9.19 25.16
CA LEU A 211 -3.33 -10.48 24.50
C LEU A 211 -3.29 -10.38 22.97
N ILE A 212 -3.70 -9.25 22.39
CA ILE A 212 -3.62 -8.99 20.94
C ILE A 212 -2.17 -8.95 20.44
N TYR A 213 -1.19 -8.65 21.30
CA TYR A 213 0.23 -8.69 20.92
C TYR A 213 0.86 -10.08 21.08
N VAL A 214 0.13 -11.06 21.61
CA VAL A 214 0.58 -12.45 21.65
C VAL A 214 0.30 -13.09 20.29
N PRO A 215 1.32 -13.58 19.57
CA PRO A 215 1.13 -14.25 18.28
C PRO A 215 0.14 -15.42 18.38
N PHE A 216 -0.55 -15.73 17.29
CA PHE A 216 -1.62 -16.74 17.18
C PHE A 216 -2.91 -16.42 17.96
N LEU A 217 -2.79 -16.06 19.24
CA LEU A 217 -3.92 -15.62 20.06
C LEU A 217 -4.54 -14.33 19.51
N SER A 218 -3.70 -13.45 18.96
CA SER A 218 -4.11 -12.22 18.30
C SER A 218 -5.20 -12.42 17.23
N TYR A 219 -5.13 -13.50 16.44
CA TYR A 219 -6.12 -13.78 15.38
C TYR A 219 -7.48 -14.14 15.96
N PHE A 220 -7.53 -14.96 17.01
CA PHE A 220 -8.79 -15.33 17.67
C PHE A 220 -9.46 -14.13 18.32
N LEU A 221 -8.69 -13.29 19.02
CA LEU A 221 -9.21 -12.10 19.68
C LEU A 221 -9.65 -11.04 18.67
N MET A 222 -8.86 -10.78 17.62
CA MET A 222 -9.28 -9.86 16.57
C MET A 222 -10.50 -10.37 15.81
N TYR A 223 -10.61 -11.67 15.57
CA TYR A 223 -11.82 -12.23 14.97
C TYR A 223 -13.04 -11.95 15.84
N SER A 224 -12.95 -12.17 17.16
CA SER A 224 -14.06 -11.87 18.07
C SER A 224 -14.42 -10.38 18.09
N ILE A 225 -13.44 -9.48 18.11
CA ILE A 225 -13.66 -8.02 18.02
C ILE A 225 -14.34 -7.65 16.69
N ASN A 226 -13.83 -8.17 15.58
CA ASN A 226 -14.34 -7.89 14.24
C ASN A 226 -15.74 -8.47 14.02
N LYS A 227 -16.07 -9.57 14.70
CA LYS A 227 -17.39 -10.19 14.62
C LYS A 227 -18.46 -9.27 15.22
N GLU A 228 -18.24 -8.75 16.43
CA GLU A 228 -19.18 -7.79 17.05
C GLU A 228 -19.36 -6.56 16.15
N ILE A 229 -18.25 -5.98 15.69
CA ILE A 229 -18.27 -4.80 14.81
C ILE A 229 -19.03 -5.11 13.49
N ALA A 230 -18.83 -6.28 12.89
CA ALA A 230 -19.52 -6.65 11.66
C ALA A 230 -21.03 -6.83 11.90
N GLU A 231 -21.41 -7.54 12.96
CA GLU A 231 -22.81 -7.86 13.29
C GLU A 231 -23.59 -6.59 13.65
N GLU A 232 -23.00 -5.66 14.42
CA GLU A 232 -23.58 -4.34 14.72
C GLU A 232 -23.87 -3.51 13.45
N ASN A 233 -23.09 -3.73 12.39
CA ASN A 233 -23.24 -3.04 11.11
C ASN A 233 -24.05 -3.86 10.09
N GLY A 234 -24.74 -4.92 10.52
CA GLY A 234 -25.62 -5.74 9.67
C GLY A 234 -24.89 -6.72 8.74
N PHE A 235 -23.63 -7.03 9.02
CA PHE A 235 -22.83 -7.97 8.22
C PHE A 235 -22.66 -9.33 8.91
N ASP A 236 -22.31 -10.33 8.10
CA ASP A 236 -22.13 -11.71 8.56
C ASP A 236 -20.73 -11.98 9.13
N SER A 237 -20.60 -13.14 9.78
CA SER A 237 -19.32 -13.62 10.31
C SER A 237 -18.23 -13.83 9.24
N LYS A 238 -18.58 -13.92 7.94
CA LYS A 238 -17.59 -14.03 6.85
C LYS A 238 -16.87 -12.71 6.63
N LEU A 239 -17.57 -11.58 6.76
CA LEU A 239 -16.92 -10.27 6.71
C LEU A 239 -15.91 -10.12 7.85
N ALA A 240 -16.26 -10.57 9.06
CA ALA A 240 -15.37 -10.55 10.22
C ALA A 240 -14.08 -11.37 10.01
N LEU A 241 -14.17 -12.53 9.35
CA LEU A 241 -12.99 -13.29 8.91
C LEU A 241 -12.14 -12.47 7.94
N GLY A 242 -12.77 -11.85 6.94
CA GLY A 242 -12.08 -10.95 6.00
C GLY A 242 -11.36 -9.79 6.70
N MET A 243 -12.01 -9.14 7.66
CA MET A 243 -11.41 -8.06 8.47
C MET A 243 -10.24 -8.54 9.32
N THR A 244 -10.19 -9.81 9.68
CA THR A 244 -9.13 -10.38 10.51
C THR A 244 -7.89 -10.73 9.69
N PHE A 245 -8.06 -11.34 8.52
CA PHE A 245 -6.93 -11.78 7.67
C PHE A 245 -6.47 -10.71 6.67
N LEU A 246 -7.38 -9.85 6.19
CA LEU A 246 -7.07 -8.79 5.24
C LEU A 246 -7.74 -7.48 5.65
N PRO A 247 -7.37 -6.92 6.82
CA PRO A 247 -8.02 -5.76 7.41
C PRO A 247 -8.06 -4.55 6.47
N SER A 248 -6.98 -4.30 5.73
CA SER A 248 -6.86 -3.18 4.78
C SER A 248 -8.00 -3.09 3.78
N VAL A 249 -8.54 -4.24 3.34
CA VAL A 249 -9.57 -4.30 2.30
C VAL A 249 -10.98 -4.34 2.91
N PHE A 250 -11.17 -5.14 3.96
CA PHE A 250 -12.51 -5.44 4.47
C PHE A 250 -13.04 -4.44 5.50
N TYR A 251 -12.20 -3.73 6.26
CA TYR A 251 -12.70 -2.69 7.18
C TYR A 251 -13.45 -1.58 6.44
N GLY A 252 -13.10 -1.30 5.17
CA GLY A 252 -13.79 -0.31 4.35
C GLY A 252 -15.28 -0.61 4.16
N LYS A 253 -15.67 -1.89 4.10
CA LYS A 253 -17.09 -2.29 4.01
C LYS A 253 -17.90 -1.76 5.18
N VAL A 254 -17.39 -1.94 6.40
CA VAL A 254 -18.05 -1.51 7.63
C VAL A 254 -17.97 0.01 7.78
N SER A 255 -16.79 0.57 7.53
CA SER A 255 -16.50 2.00 7.77
C SER A 255 -17.34 2.94 6.89
N PHE A 256 -17.72 2.47 5.70
CA PHE A 256 -18.52 3.20 4.73
C PHE A 256 -19.94 2.63 4.56
N ALA A 257 -20.34 1.64 5.37
CA ALA A 257 -21.72 1.18 5.40
C ALA A 257 -22.62 2.26 5.99
N GLU A 258 -23.83 2.37 5.44
CA GLU A 258 -24.90 3.19 6.02
C GLU A 258 -25.27 2.66 7.42
N ASP A 259 -25.76 3.55 8.29
CA ASP A 259 -26.09 3.19 9.66
C ASP A 259 -27.37 2.36 9.69
N VAL A 260 -27.27 1.07 10.00
CA VAL A 260 -28.45 0.20 10.23
C VAL A 260 -29.37 0.78 11.30
N ASN A 261 -28.78 1.42 12.33
CA ASN A 261 -29.53 2.09 13.41
C ASN A 261 -30.25 3.39 12.98
N SER A 262 -29.94 3.95 11.80
CA SER A 262 -30.64 5.13 11.29
C SER A 262 -32.00 4.77 10.70
N GLU A 263 -32.13 3.59 10.07
CA GLU A 263 -33.40 3.06 9.58
C GLU A 263 -34.33 2.70 10.75
N THR A 264 -33.81 2.05 11.80
CA THR A 264 -34.61 1.70 12.99
C THR A 264 -35.04 2.94 13.77
N LYS A 265 -34.25 4.02 13.78
CA LYS A 265 -34.67 5.31 14.37
C LYS A 265 -35.74 6.01 13.55
N LEU A 266 -35.71 5.91 12.23
CA LEU A 266 -36.74 6.48 11.35
C LEU A 266 -38.06 5.72 11.47
N GLU A 267 -38.03 4.39 11.53
CA GLU A 267 -39.24 3.56 11.73
C GLU A 267 -39.90 3.83 13.10
N ASN A 268 -39.12 3.93 14.17
CA ASN A 268 -39.66 4.20 15.51
C ASN A 268 -40.15 5.65 15.72
N VAL A 269 -39.77 6.59 14.86
CA VAL A 269 -40.29 7.97 14.86
C VAL A 269 -41.55 8.09 13.99
N LEU A 270 -41.75 7.17 13.06
CA LEU A 270 -42.90 7.12 12.15
C LEU A 270 -44.02 6.17 12.61
N SER A 271 -43.79 5.37 13.67
CA SER A 271 -44.76 4.50 14.35
C SER A 271 -45.37 5.16 15.58
#